data_AF-A0A3S1H4E6-F1
#
_entry.id   AF-A0A3S1H4E6-F1
#
_cell.length_a   1.000
_cell.length_b   1.000
_cell.length_c   1.000
_cell.angle_alpha   90.00
_cell.angle_beta   90.00
_cell.angle_gamma   90.00
#
_symmetry.space_group_name_H-M   'P 1'
#
loop_
_entity.id
_entity.type
_entity.pdbx_description
1 polymer ?
#
loop_
_entity_poly.entity_id
_entity_poly.type
_entity_poly.pdbx_seq_one_letter_code
_entity_poly.pdbx_strand_id
1 'polypeptide(L)'
;MRTVFDVRSKCYFAKQLYRRHERFSPAQCTDCVCKSSTSVCKTSTCPALNCPKEERVPMEGSPCCQACVEKQPCEFAGETYKNRESWRANVCMTCVCEDGTTYCMRQKCNNSLWCPPGYRLQLSREQCCPTCVEHDAVCSVYGDPHYRTFDGLSYSFQGTCKYVLAQSCPEKLLTDDGDFFTIKVRNAVRFSSGFAWTQMMVVLLAGHRISMLQGGVVKVNRRRIRRMPHTEPGKFSLTSAGGLVKLRTTFGLQVSWDGDSFAEVTVTTRLKFKVCGLCGSYNGVKADDLRGPDGTMYATGQEMGHAWRVGGTRACQSRPQRMASEPLCEHDAQARLRAHRVCSVFYGRAFSKCRTFVEVDVYV
;
A
#
# COMPACT_ATOMS: atom_id res chain seq x y z
N MET A 1 73.33 70.03 -13.53
CA MET A 1 72.55 68.94 -12.89
C MET A 1 71.21 69.50 -12.45
N ARG A 2 70.11 69.17 -13.15
CA ARG A 2 68.75 69.50 -12.68
C ARG A 2 68.40 68.53 -11.55
N THR A 3 68.17 69.03 -10.34
CA THR A 3 67.61 68.24 -9.23
C THR A 3 66.20 67.80 -9.61
N VAL A 4 66.07 66.52 -9.97
CA VAL A 4 64.80 65.86 -10.24
C VAL A 4 64.16 65.54 -8.88
N PHE A 5 63.30 66.44 -8.41
CA PHE A 5 62.44 66.36 -7.22
C PHE A 5 63.14 66.18 -5.84
N ASP A 6 63.06 67.21 -4.98
CA ASP A 6 63.34 67.06 -3.54
C ASP A 6 62.16 66.35 -2.85
N VAL A 7 62.33 65.05 -2.61
CA VAL A 7 61.32 64.16 -2.00
C VAL A 7 61.53 64.01 -0.49
N ARG A 8 62.44 64.80 0.12
CA ARG A 8 62.76 64.65 1.55
C ARG A 8 61.49 64.82 2.39
N SER A 9 61.15 63.78 3.16
CA SER A 9 59.98 63.73 4.04
C SER A 9 58.60 63.76 3.36
N LYS A 10 58.51 63.58 2.04
CA LYS A 10 57.25 63.39 1.29
C LYS A 10 57.13 61.94 0.82
N CYS A 11 55.90 61.43 0.70
CA CYS A 11 55.64 60.09 0.18
C CYS A 11 55.08 60.17 -1.23
N TYR A 12 55.59 59.33 -2.13
CA TYR A 12 55.07 59.22 -3.48
C TYR A 12 54.18 57.98 -3.59
N PHE A 13 52.92 58.15 -3.98
CA PHE A 13 51.98 57.05 -4.16
C PHE A 13 51.04 57.34 -5.34
N ALA A 14 50.85 56.37 -6.25
CA ALA A 14 49.98 56.46 -7.43
C ALA A 14 50.11 57.78 -8.22
N LYS A 15 51.34 58.24 -8.46
CA LYS A 15 51.67 59.49 -9.18
C LYS A 15 51.31 60.80 -8.45
N GLN A 16 50.98 60.74 -7.16
CA GLN A 16 50.78 61.91 -6.30
C GLN A 16 51.81 61.98 -5.17
N LEU A 17 52.09 63.20 -4.70
CA LEU A 17 53.02 63.49 -3.61
C LEU A 17 52.22 63.90 -2.37
N TYR A 18 52.44 63.17 -1.26
CA TYR A 18 51.79 63.40 0.02
C TYR A 18 52.80 63.96 1.03
N ARG A 19 52.39 64.97 1.79
CA ARG A 19 53.17 65.59 2.86
C ARG A 19 53.26 64.64 4.07
N ARG A 20 54.23 64.88 4.95
CA ARG A 20 54.36 64.13 6.20
C ARG A 20 53.06 64.23 7.02
N HIS A 21 52.57 63.10 7.52
CA HIS A 21 51.29 62.91 8.22
C HIS A 21 50.02 63.12 7.38
N GLU A 22 50.14 63.40 6.09
CA GLU A 22 49.00 63.45 5.19
C GLU A 22 48.39 62.06 5.04
N ARG A 23 47.06 61.99 5.18
CA ARG A 23 46.25 60.77 5.04
C ARG A 23 45.60 60.75 3.68
N PHE A 24 45.61 59.60 3.03
CA PHE A 24 44.98 59.41 1.72
C PHE A 24 44.46 57.98 1.59
N SER A 25 43.40 57.80 0.80
CA SER A 25 42.72 56.51 0.65
C SER A 25 42.78 56.06 -0.80
N PRO A 26 43.80 55.27 -1.22
CA PRO A 26 44.02 54.96 -2.62
C PRO A 26 43.06 53.92 -3.21
N ALA A 27 42.33 53.19 -2.36
CA ALA A 27 41.31 52.23 -2.75
C ALA A 27 40.23 52.16 -1.66
N GLN A 28 39.07 51.58 -1.99
CA GLN A 28 38.02 51.31 -1.01
C GLN A 28 38.59 50.41 0.11
N CYS A 29 38.33 50.78 1.36
CA CYS A 29 38.88 50.11 2.56
C CYS A 29 40.42 50.14 2.71
N THR A 30 41.14 51.02 2.00
CA THR A 30 42.59 51.20 2.23
C THR A 30 42.87 52.62 2.65
N ASP A 31 43.40 52.80 3.86
CA ASP A 31 43.82 54.09 4.38
C ASP A 31 45.32 54.11 4.57
N CYS A 32 45.96 55.10 3.97
CA CYS A 32 47.40 55.28 4.01
C CYS A 32 47.77 56.57 4.73
N VAL A 33 48.89 56.55 5.45
CA VAL A 33 49.50 57.74 6.04
C VAL A 33 50.96 57.84 5.62
N CYS A 34 51.38 59.03 5.22
CA CYS A 34 52.77 59.29 4.90
C CYS A 34 53.62 59.44 6.18
N LYS A 35 54.50 58.47 6.45
CA LYS A 35 55.48 58.53 7.54
C LYS A 35 56.90 58.67 6.97
N SER A 36 57.41 59.90 6.97
CA SER A 36 58.82 60.21 6.64
C SER A 36 59.35 59.48 5.41
N SER A 37 58.69 59.68 4.26
CA SER A 37 58.99 59.08 2.95
C SER A 37 58.52 57.64 2.71
N THR A 38 57.80 57.02 3.66
CA THR A 38 57.12 55.74 3.47
C THR A 38 55.61 55.87 3.63
N SER A 39 54.86 55.42 2.63
CA SER A 39 53.40 55.29 2.72
C SER A 39 53.05 54.03 3.51
N VAL A 40 52.51 54.20 4.71
CA VAL A 40 52.05 53.08 5.54
C VAL A 40 50.54 52.95 5.35
N CYS A 41 50.13 51.87 4.67
CA CYS A 41 48.74 51.61 4.35
C CYS A 41 48.18 50.51 5.25
N LYS A 42 46.94 50.71 5.71
CA LYS A 42 46.13 49.71 6.37
C LYS A 42 44.96 49.38 5.46
N THR A 43 44.91 48.14 5.00
CA THR A 43 43.79 47.61 4.21
C THR A 43 42.87 46.82 5.13
N SER A 44 41.57 47.12 5.08
CA SER A 44 40.52 46.36 5.76
C SER A 44 39.89 45.39 4.76
N THR A 45 39.70 44.14 5.17
CA THR A 45 39.05 43.12 4.34
C THR A 45 37.54 43.12 4.60
N CYS A 46 36.74 43.18 3.54
CA CYS A 46 35.29 43.06 3.65
C CYS A 46 34.84 41.59 3.56
N PRO A 47 33.73 41.23 4.24
CA PRO A 47 33.12 39.90 4.10
C PRO A 47 32.67 39.63 2.66
N ALA A 48 32.70 38.36 2.25
CA ALA A 48 32.11 37.94 0.98
C ALA A 48 30.57 38.04 1.05
N LEU A 49 29.95 38.64 0.03
CA LEU A 49 28.50 38.86 -0.04
C LEU A 49 27.83 37.85 -0.97
N ASN A 50 26.80 37.16 -0.48
CA ASN A 50 26.02 36.16 -1.21
C ASN A 50 24.65 36.70 -1.68
N CYS A 51 24.55 37.99 -1.97
CA CYS A 51 23.32 38.66 -2.39
C CYS A 51 23.50 39.51 -3.67
N PRO A 52 22.39 39.74 -4.42
CA PRO A 52 22.36 40.66 -5.56
C PRO A 52 22.82 42.07 -5.19
N LYS A 53 23.20 42.90 -6.16
CA LYS A 53 23.67 44.27 -5.89
C LYS A 53 22.59 45.15 -5.28
N GLU A 54 21.34 44.86 -5.62
CA GLU A 54 20.12 45.55 -5.21
C GLU A 54 19.82 45.33 -3.71
N GLU A 55 20.32 44.23 -3.13
CA GLU A 55 20.11 43.85 -1.73
C GLU A 55 21.34 44.19 -0.86
N ARG A 56 22.22 45.09 -1.31
CA ARG A 56 23.43 45.50 -0.57
C ARG A 56 23.22 46.85 0.09
N VAL A 57 23.51 46.91 1.39
CA VAL A 57 23.42 48.13 2.20
C VAL A 57 24.79 48.46 2.83
N PRO A 58 25.07 49.72 3.17
CA PRO A 58 26.26 50.07 3.94
C PRO A 58 26.32 49.29 5.26
N MET A 59 27.49 48.75 5.60
CA MET A 59 27.67 47.99 6.83
C MET A 59 27.82 48.92 8.03
N GLU A 60 27.06 48.67 9.10
CA GLU A 60 27.15 49.46 10.33
C GLU A 60 28.54 49.29 10.98
N GLY A 61 29.18 50.39 11.36
CA GLY A 61 30.53 50.40 11.94
C GLY A 61 31.69 50.22 10.94
N SER A 62 31.42 50.00 9.64
CA SER A 62 32.43 49.91 8.59
C SER A 62 32.01 50.67 7.34
N PRO A 63 32.30 51.99 7.25
CA PRO A 63 31.82 52.85 6.15
C PRO A 63 32.36 52.46 4.76
N CYS A 64 33.34 51.55 4.69
CA CYS A 64 33.92 51.07 3.46
C CYS A 64 33.35 49.72 2.98
N CYS A 65 32.65 48.97 3.85
CA CYS A 65 32.07 47.67 3.53
C CYS A 65 30.55 47.74 3.33
N GLN A 66 30.03 46.78 2.57
CA GLN A 66 28.60 46.55 2.40
C GLN A 66 28.21 45.24 3.10
N ALA A 67 26.94 45.14 3.49
CA ALA A 67 26.31 43.94 4.01
C ALA A 67 25.08 43.59 3.15
N CYS A 68 24.65 42.34 3.21
CA CYS A 68 23.37 41.94 2.61
C CYS A 68 22.23 42.38 3.52
N VAL A 69 21.10 42.80 2.94
CA VAL A 69 19.87 43.04 3.69
C VAL A 69 19.47 41.75 4.40
N GLU A 70 19.34 41.82 5.72
CA GLU A 70 18.79 40.72 6.50
C GLU A 70 17.30 40.62 6.22
N LYS A 71 16.90 39.53 5.57
CA LYS A 71 15.49 39.22 5.30
C LYS A 71 14.87 38.54 6.51
N GLN A 72 13.61 38.87 6.78
CA GLN A 72 12.93 38.36 7.95
C GLN A 72 12.64 36.86 7.82
N PRO A 73 12.87 36.06 8.90
CA PRO A 73 12.38 34.70 8.94
C PRO A 73 10.86 34.69 9.07
N CYS A 74 10.24 33.59 8.68
CA CYS A 74 8.81 33.38 8.84
C CYS A 74 8.54 32.48 10.04
N GLU A 75 7.46 32.77 10.77
CA GLU A 75 6.93 31.86 11.79
C GLU A 75 5.69 31.16 11.25
N PHE A 76 5.69 29.83 11.28
CA PHE A 76 4.56 29.02 10.85
C PHE A 76 4.34 27.85 11.79
N ALA A 77 3.15 27.77 12.39
CA ALA A 77 2.74 26.73 13.33
C ALA A 77 3.71 26.52 14.53
N GLY A 78 4.37 27.59 14.98
CA GLY A 78 5.31 27.56 16.11
C GLY A 78 6.76 27.22 15.73
N GLU A 79 7.04 26.97 14.45
CA GLU A 79 8.39 26.75 13.91
C GLU A 79 8.87 27.97 13.12
N THR A 80 10.18 28.23 13.14
CA THR A 80 10.81 29.35 12.44
C THR A 80 11.51 28.87 11.17
N TYR A 81 11.17 29.46 10.04
CA TYR A 81 11.71 29.14 8.72
C TYR A 81 12.55 30.29 8.17
N LYS A 82 13.73 29.98 7.64
CA LYS A 82 14.60 30.98 7.02
C LYS A 82 13.99 31.50 5.73
N ASN A 83 14.34 32.72 5.36
CA ASN A 83 13.93 33.27 4.06
C ASN A 83 14.36 32.34 2.91
N ARG A 84 13.44 32.08 1.96
CA ARG A 84 13.50 31.09 0.86
C ARG A 84 13.45 29.62 1.28
N GLU A 85 13.32 29.31 2.56
CA GLU A 85 13.10 27.94 3.01
C GLU A 85 11.71 27.47 2.58
N SER A 86 11.64 26.23 2.08
CA SER A 86 10.39 25.60 1.64
C SER A 86 10.11 24.38 2.51
N TRP A 87 8.87 24.24 2.98
CA TRP A 87 8.45 23.13 3.83
C TRP A 87 7.07 22.59 3.44
N ARG A 88 6.77 21.36 3.86
CA ARG A 88 5.42 20.80 3.73
C ARG A 88 4.62 21.08 5.00
N ALA A 89 3.64 21.97 4.90
CA ALA A 89 2.72 22.26 5.98
C ALA A 89 1.72 21.12 6.23
N ASN A 90 1.34 20.39 5.18
CA ASN A 90 0.63 19.12 5.26
C ASN A 90 0.83 18.32 3.96
N VAL A 91 0.23 17.14 3.86
CA VAL A 91 0.33 16.26 2.68
C VAL A 91 -0.07 16.91 1.35
N CYS A 92 -0.90 17.96 1.37
CA CYS A 92 -1.38 18.68 0.19
C CYS A 92 -0.82 20.10 0.04
N MET A 93 0.01 20.57 0.96
CA MET A 93 0.39 21.98 1.02
C MET A 93 1.87 22.16 1.26
N THR A 94 2.52 22.82 0.30
CA THR A 94 3.92 23.25 0.41
C THR A 94 3.93 24.76 0.59
N CYS A 95 4.73 25.25 1.53
CA CYS A 95 4.89 26.66 1.81
C CYS A 95 6.34 27.08 1.60
N VAL A 96 6.55 28.36 1.34
CA VAL A 96 7.86 29.01 1.24
C VAL A 96 7.84 30.31 2.02
N CYS A 97 8.94 30.62 2.70
CA CYS A 97 9.12 31.89 3.39
C CYS A 97 9.71 32.91 2.43
N GLU A 98 9.09 34.08 2.32
CA GLU A 98 9.62 35.20 1.55
C GLU A 98 9.47 36.47 2.36
N ASP A 99 10.59 36.89 2.94
CA ASP A 99 10.78 38.09 3.74
C ASP A 99 9.68 38.33 4.79
N GLY A 100 9.61 37.44 5.78
CA GLY A 100 8.60 37.48 6.85
C GLY A 100 7.19 37.03 6.45
N THR A 101 6.91 36.88 5.15
CA THR A 101 5.61 36.44 4.63
C THR A 101 5.65 34.97 4.19
N THR A 102 4.70 34.17 4.68
CA THR A 102 4.56 32.77 4.27
C THR A 102 3.63 32.63 3.07
N TYR A 103 4.12 32.03 1.99
CA TYR A 103 3.34 31.72 0.79
C TYR A 103 3.11 30.22 0.66
N CYS A 104 1.86 29.77 0.67
CA CYS A 104 1.50 28.35 0.58
C CYS A 104 0.78 28.02 -0.72
N MET A 105 1.22 26.95 -1.38
CA MET A 105 0.59 26.38 -2.56
C MET A 105 -0.04 25.03 -2.23
N ARG A 106 -1.32 24.88 -2.59
CA ARG A 106 -2.05 23.62 -2.46
C ARG A 106 -1.97 22.81 -3.74
N GLN A 107 -1.54 21.56 -3.64
CA GLN A 107 -1.57 20.61 -4.75
C GLN A 107 -3.02 20.35 -5.16
N LYS A 108 -3.33 20.53 -6.45
CA LYS A 108 -4.61 20.16 -7.05
C LYS A 108 -4.50 18.77 -7.67
N CYS A 109 -5.49 17.94 -7.41
CA CYS A 109 -5.53 16.59 -7.98
C CYS A 109 -6.27 16.59 -9.33
N ASN A 110 -5.91 15.65 -10.19
CA ASN A 110 -6.62 15.44 -11.45
C ASN A 110 -7.97 14.76 -11.17
N ASN A 111 -9.06 15.46 -11.48
CA ASN A 111 -10.43 14.95 -11.26
C ASN A 111 -10.84 13.88 -12.29
N SER A 112 -10.06 13.68 -13.36
CA SER A 112 -10.33 12.69 -14.41
C SER A 112 -9.54 11.39 -14.23
N LEU A 113 -8.99 11.13 -13.04
CA LEU A 113 -8.23 9.91 -12.80
C LEU A 113 -9.17 8.69 -12.83
N TRP A 114 -9.03 7.85 -13.86
CA TRP A 114 -9.69 6.56 -13.97
C TRP A 114 -8.66 5.44 -13.82
N CYS A 115 -9.02 4.39 -13.09
CA CYS A 115 -8.13 3.26 -12.87
C CYS A 115 -8.39 2.12 -13.86
N PRO A 116 -7.34 1.45 -14.37
CA PRO A 116 -7.49 0.26 -15.19
C PRO A 116 -8.33 -0.83 -14.50
N PRO A 117 -8.91 -1.79 -15.26
CA PRO A 117 -9.57 -2.95 -14.68
C PRO A 117 -8.64 -3.69 -13.71
N GLY A 118 -9.17 -4.12 -12.56
CA GLY A 118 -8.35 -4.70 -11.49
C GLY A 118 -7.76 -3.68 -10.51
N TYR A 119 -7.96 -2.38 -10.73
CA TYR A 119 -7.52 -1.31 -9.85
C TYR A 119 -8.67 -0.42 -9.39
N ARG A 120 -8.54 0.15 -8.20
CA ARG A 120 -9.43 1.16 -7.63
C ARG A 120 -8.68 2.41 -7.24
N LEU A 121 -9.40 3.54 -7.22
CA LEU A 121 -8.92 4.75 -6.59
C LEU A 121 -8.87 4.56 -5.08
N GLN A 122 -7.72 4.85 -4.47
CA GLN A 122 -7.56 4.91 -3.03
C GLN A 122 -6.89 6.22 -2.62
N LEU A 123 -7.48 6.90 -1.64
CA LEU A 123 -6.89 8.06 -0.99
C LEU A 123 -6.10 7.58 0.22
N SER A 124 -4.77 7.71 0.19
CA SER A 124 -3.92 7.50 1.38
C SER A 124 -3.89 8.75 2.25
N ARG A 125 -3.70 8.58 3.56
CA ARG A 125 -3.42 9.70 4.47
C ARG A 125 -2.03 10.30 4.24
N GLU A 126 -1.13 9.59 3.57
CA GLU A 126 0.25 10.02 3.31
C GLU A 126 0.40 10.76 1.97
N GLN A 127 -0.63 10.76 1.11
CA GLN A 127 -0.59 11.35 -0.22
C GLN A 127 -1.75 12.33 -0.40
N CYS A 128 -1.49 13.46 -1.07
CA CYS A 128 -2.53 14.44 -1.33
C CYS A 128 -3.62 13.92 -2.29
N CYS A 129 -3.19 13.21 -3.33
CA CYS A 129 -4.05 12.81 -4.43
C CYS A 129 -4.30 11.31 -4.42
N PRO A 130 -5.50 10.88 -4.83
CA PRO A 130 -5.81 9.46 -4.93
C PRO A 130 -4.92 8.79 -5.97
N THR A 131 -4.57 7.54 -5.72
CA THR A 131 -3.77 6.71 -6.63
C THR A 131 -4.53 5.44 -6.97
N CYS A 132 -4.20 4.85 -8.11
CA CYS A 132 -4.75 3.55 -8.49
C CYS A 132 -4.00 2.45 -7.76
N VAL A 133 -4.72 1.72 -6.92
CA VAL A 133 -4.21 0.55 -6.22
C VAL A 133 -4.94 -0.68 -6.70
N GLU A 134 -4.24 -1.81 -6.76
CA GLU A 134 -4.83 -3.08 -7.16
C GLU A 134 -5.93 -3.50 -6.17
N HIS A 135 -6.99 -4.12 -6.68
CA HIS A 135 -8.06 -4.67 -5.85
C HIS A 135 -7.55 -5.79 -4.95
N ASP A 136 -8.17 -5.93 -3.77
CA ASP A 136 -7.98 -7.10 -2.93
C ASP A 136 -8.49 -8.34 -3.69
N ALA A 137 -7.75 -9.44 -3.63
CA ALA A 137 -8.15 -10.67 -4.30
C ALA A 137 -9.11 -11.48 -3.43
N VAL A 138 -10.11 -12.07 -4.08
CA VAL A 138 -11.16 -12.86 -3.43
C VAL A 138 -11.16 -14.27 -3.99
N CYS A 139 -11.00 -15.24 -3.11
CA CYS A 139 -11.28 -16.64 -3.40
C CYS A 139 -12.65 -17.00 -2.81
N SER A 140 -13.48 -17.70 -3.58
CA SER A 140 -14.84 -18.06 -3.17
C SER A 140 -15.06 -19.57 -3.25
N VAL A 141 -15.80 -20.12 -2.29
CA VAL A 141 -16.29 -21.51 -2.30
C VAL A 141 -17.79 -21.48 -2.13
N TYR A 142 -18.52 -22.13 -3.04
CA TYR A 142 -19.98 -22.08 -3.08
C TYR A 142 -20.58 -23.35 -3.69
N GLY A 143 -21.85 -23.64 -3.39
CA GLY A 143 -22.56 -24.77 -4.00
C GLY A 143 -21.95 -26.13 -3.63
N ASP A 144 -21.66 -26.95 -4.64
CA ASP A 144 -21.43 -28.40 -4.54
C ASP A 144 -20.04 -28.94 -4.99
N PRO A 145 -18.94 -28.53 -4.35
CA PRO A 145 -18.42 -27.19 -4.19
C PRO A 145 -17.69 -26.72 -5.47
N HIS A 146 -18.06 -25.53 -5.92
CA HIS A 146 -17.34 -24.74 -6.90
C HIS A 146 -16.35 -23.82 -6.20
N TYR A 147 -15.19 -23.65 -6.80
CA TYR A 147 -14.11 -22.79 -6.32
C TYR A 147 -13.84 -21.73 -7.38
N ARG A 148 -13.59 -20.51 -6.90
CA ARG A 148 -12.99 -19.45 -7.70
C ARG A 148 -11.72 -18.99 -6.99
N THR A 149 -10.57 -19.08 -7.66
CA THR A 149 -9.26 -18.73 -7.10
C THR A 149 -9.06 -17.22 -7.02
N PHE A 150 -7.98 -16.79 -6.35
CA PHE A 150 -7.61 -15.39 -6.25
C PHE A 150 -7.36 -14.72 -7.61
N ASP A 151 -6.82 -15.47 -8.58
CA ASP A 151 -6.55 -14.97 -9.94
C ASP A 151 -7.73 -15.24 -10.91
N GLY A 152 -8.83 -15.80 -10.39
CA GLY A 152 -10.11 -15.90 -11.10
C GLY A 152 -10.35 -17.21 -11.84
N LEU A 153 -9.49 -18.23 -11.69
CA LEU A 153 -9.76 -19.58 -12.20
C LEU A 153 -10.99 -20.16 -11.49
N SER A 154 -11.96 -20.64 -12.25
CA SER A 154 -13.13 -21.34 -11.70
C SER A 154 -13.03 -22.84 -11.99
N TYR A 155 -13.27 -23.68 -10.98
CA TYR A 155 -13.28 -25.14 -11.12
C TYR A 155 -14.18 -25.82 -10.08
N SER A 156 -14.57 -27.06 -10.34
CA SER A 156 -15.39 -27.87 -9.44
C SER A 156 -14.56 -28.98 -8.82
N PHE A 157 -14.69 -29.18 -7.50
CA PHE A 157 -13.97 -30.23 -6.78
C PHE A 157 -14.82 -30.88 -5.70
N GLN A 158 -15.22 -32.13 -5.90
CA GLN A 158 -16.20 -32.80 -5.05
C GLN A 158 -15.57 -33.72 -3.98
N GLY A 159 -14.46 -33.27 -3.40
CA GLY A 159 -13.79 -33.99 -2.32
C GLY A 159 -14.60 -33.99 -1.02
N THR A 160 -14.68 -35.13 -0.32
CA THR A 160 -15.44 -35.32 0.95
C THR A 160 -14.52 -35.40 2.19
N CYS A 161 -13.37 -34.74 2.11
CA CYS A 161 -12.37 -34.71 3.17
C CYS A 161 -12.18 -33.29 3.74
N LYS A 162 -11.11 -33.12 4.50
CA LYS A 162 -10.57 -31.81 4.88
C LYS A 162 -9.47 -31.43 3.90
N TYR A 163 -9.47 -30.17 3.46
CA TYR A 163 -8.52 -29.65 2.48
C TYR A 163 -7.93 -28.32 2.95
N VAL A 164 -6.74 -27.99 2.47
CA VAL A 164 -6.16 -26.64 2.63
C VAL A 164 -6.80 -25.73 1.59
N LEU A 165 -7.64 -24.80 2.04
CA LEU A 165 -8.27 -23.83 1.15
C LEU A 165 -7.27 -22.76 0.72
N ALA A 166 -6.62 -22.13 1.70
CA ALA A 166 -5.53 -21.18 1.50
C ALA A 166 -4.61 -21.20 2.71
N GLN A 167 -3.31 -21.05 2.51
CA GLN A 167 -2.34 -20.92 3.58
C GLN A 167 -1.20 -20.01 3.17
N SER A 168 -0.44 -19.53 4.15
CA SER A 168 0.87 -18.94 3.96
C SER A 168 1.87 -19.97 3.42
N CYS A 169 2.65 -19.63 2.40
CA CYS A 169 3.50 -20.62 1.71
C CYS A 169 4.98 -20.40 1.99
N PRO A 170 5.69 -21.39 2.56
CA PRO A 170 7.02 -21.20 3.16
C PRO A 170 8.11 -20.71 2.20
N GLU A 171 8.01 -21.00 0.91
CA GLU A 171 9.02 -20.62 -0.10
C GLU A 171 9.06 -19.11 -0.37
N LYS A 172 8.03 -18.36 0.05
CA LYS A 172 7.86 -16.95 -0.26
C LYS A 172 7.75 -16.17 1.04
N LEU A 173 8.92 -15.70 1.50
CA LEU A 173 9.19 -15.04 2.78
C LEU A 173 8.03 -14.12 3.25
N LEU A 174 7.28 -14.58 4.24
CA LEU A 174 6.56 -13.69 5.16
C LEU A 174 7.58 -13.27 6.21
N THR A 175 7.87 -11.97 6.26
CA THR A 175 8.97 -11.39 7.04
C THR A 175 8.68 -11.27 8.54
N ASP A 176 7.43 -11.51 8.97
CA ASP A 176 7.00 -11.45 10.36
C ASP A 176 6.34 -12.77 10.77
N ASP A 177 6.79 -13.39 11.88
CA ASP A 177 6.24 -14.62 12.46
C ASP A 177 4.71 -14.56 12.75
N GLY A 178 4.12 -13.37 12.73
CA GLY A 178 2.70 -13.12 13.01
C GLY A 178 1.73 -13.31 11.83
N ASP A 179 2.23 -13.34 10.58
CA ASP A 179 1.38 -13.33 9.38
C ASP A 179 1.12 -14.73 8.79
N PHE A 180 1.60 -15.77 9.48
CA PHE A 180 1.33 -17.16 9.10
C PHE A 180 -0.11 -17.58 9.42
N PHE A 181 -0.80 -18.10 8.41
CA PHE A 181 -2.13 -18.66 8.57
C PHE A 181 -2.33 -19.93 7.75
N THR A 182 -3.32 -20.72 8.16
CA THR A 182 -3.84 -21.85 7.38
C THR A 182 -5.36 -21.88 7.51
N ILE A 183 -6.04 -21.83 6.38
CA ILE A 183 -7.48 -22.00 6.28
C ILE A 183 -7.76 -23.40 5.74
N LYS A 184 -8.50 -24.18 6.51
CA LYS A 184 -8.92 -25.52 6.15
C LYS A 184 -10.42 -25.54 5.98
N VAL A 185 -10.87 -26.15 4.89
CA VAL A 185 -12.27 -26.42 4.63
C VAL A 185 -12.56 -27.89 4.87
N ARG A 186 -13.69 -28.21 5.49
CA ARG A 186 -14.18 -29.59 5.57
C ARG A 186 -15.41 -29.71 4.70
N ASN A 187 -15.33 -30.56 3.71
CA ASN A 187 -16.46 -30.88 2.84
C ASN A 187 -17.07 -32.20 3.28
N ALA A 188 -18.38 -32.27 3.36
CA ALA A 188 -19.13 -33.46 3.76
C ALA A 188 -20.16 -33.83 2.67
N VAL A 189 -20.67 -35.06 2.67
CA VAL A 189 -21.77 -35.47 1.78
C VAL A 189 -23.08 -34.82 2.25
N ARG A 190 -23.86 -34.23 1.35
CA ARG A 190 -25.22 -33.72 1.65
C ARG A 190 -26.25 -34.83 1.43
N PHE A 191 -27.41 -34.73 2.10
CA PHE A 191 -28.59 -35.62 2.14
C PHE A 191 -28.92 -36.57 0.95
N SER A 192 -28.41 -36.36 -0.27
CA SER A 192 -28.48 -37.27 -1.42
C SER A 192 -27.09 -37.49 -2.04
N SER A 193 -26.77 -38.74 -2.35
CA SER A 193 -25.46 -39.39 -2.53
C SER A 193 -24.46 -38.86 -3.60
N GLY A 194 -24.65 -37.67 -4.19
CA GLY A 194 -23.82 -37.15 -5.27
C GLY A 194 -22.81 -36.05 -4.90
N PHE A 195 -23.17 -35.17 -3.97
CA PHE A 195 -22.55 -33.83 -3.87
C PHE A 195 -21.91 -33.56 -2.51
N ALA A 196 -20.77 -32.87 -2.51
CA ALA A 196 -20.08 -32.43 -1.30
C ALA A 196 -20.36 -30.94 -1.02
N TRP A 197 -20.57 -30.56 0.23
CA TRP A 197 -20.80 -29.17 0.64
C TRP A 197 -19.85 -28.76 1.76
N THR A 198 -19.49 -27.48 1.81
CA THR A 198 -18.65 -26.92 2.88
C THR A 198 -19.39 -27.03 4.21
N GLN A 199 -18.94 -27.91 5.10
CA GLN A 199 -19.58 -28.13 6.39
C GLN A 199 -19.07 -27.13 7.45
N MET A 200 -17.79 -26.80 7.37
CA MET A 200 -17.14 -25.89 8.31
C MET A 200 -15.81 -25.38 7.78
N MET A 201 -15.40 -24.23 8.29
CA MET A 201 -14.07 -23.68 8.10
C MET A 201 -13.28 -23.71 9.41
N VAL A 202 -11.98 -23.94 9.29
CA VAL A 202 -11.03 -23.81 10.39
C VAL A 202 -9.93 -22.86 9.95
N VAL A 203 -9.77 -21.76 10.68
CA VAL A 203 -8.65 -20.84 10.53
C VAL A 203 -7.65 -21.09 11.67
N LEU A 204 -6.40 -21.35 11.31
CA LEU A 204 -5.26 -21.43 12.21
C LEU A 204 -4.41 -20.18 11.98
N LEU A 205 -4.27 -19.31 12.98
CA LEU A 205 -3.43 -18.12 12.91
C LEU A 205 -3.02 -17.68 14.33
N ALA A 206 -1.83 -17.11 14.49
CA ALA A 206 -1.33 -16.56 15.76
C ALA A 206 -1.55 -17.48 16.99
N GLY A 207 -1.35 -18.80 16.83
CA GLY A 207 -1.56 -19.81 17.88
C GLY A 207 -3.03 -20.14 18.21
N HIS A 208 -3.99 -19.55 17.50
CA HIS A 208 -5.42 -19.76 17.71
C HIS A 208 -6.02 -20.72 16.69
N ARG A 209 -6.97 -21.52 17.16
CA ARG A 209 -7.86 -22.33 16.31
C ARG A 209 -9.25 -21.72 16.31
N ILE A 210 -9.60 -21.04 15.22
CA ILE A 210 -10.94 -20.49 15.00
C ILE A 210 -11.72 -21.46 14.12
N SER A 211 -12.86 -21.96 14.61
CA SER A 211 -13.76 -22.83 13.87
C SER A 211 -15.07 -22.09 13.59
N MET A 212 -15.41 -21.94 12.30
CA MET A 212 -16.68 -21.39 11.84
C MET A 212 -17.54 -22.56 11.35
N LEU A 213 -18.67 -22.76 12.02
CA LEU A 213 -19.57 -23.90 11.84
C LEU A 213 -20.89 -23.43 11.23
N GLN A 214 -21.72 -24.39 10.84
CA GLN A 214 -23.08 -24.12 10.38
C GLN A 214 -23.94 -23.37 11.41
N GLY A 215 -24.94 -22.64 10.91
CA GLY A 215 -25.79 -21.75 11.70
C GLY A 215 -25.02 -20.56 12.29
N GLY A 216 -23.89 -20.18 11.67
CA GLY A 216 -23.05 -19.06 12.12
C GLY A 216 -22.34 -19.28 13.46
N VAL A 217 -22.20 -20.53 13.93
CA VAL A 217 -21.58 -20.80 15.23
C VAL A 217 -20.06 -20.70 15.14
N VAL A 218 -19.46 -19.84 15.98
CA VAL A 218 -18.00 -19.67 16.04
C VAL A 218 -17.42 -20.22 17.33
N LYS A 219 -16.28 -20.91 17.23
CA LYS A 219 -15.46 -21.35 18.37
C LYS A 219 -14.02 -20.87 18.23
N VAL A 220 -13.45 -20.32 19.29
CA VAL A 220 -12.02 -20.02 19.41
C VAL A 220 -11.42 -20.96 20.44
N ASN A 221 -10.37 -21.71 20.09
CA ASN A 221 -9.71 -22.68 20.97
C ASN A 221 -10.70 -23.65 21.65
N ARG A 222 -11.64 -24.18 20.84
CA ARG A 222 -12.73 -25.08 21.26
C ARG A 222 -13.81 -24.44 22.15
N ARG A 223 -13.69 -23.17 22.55
CA ARG A 223 -14.69 -22.44 23.32
C ARG A 223 -15.61 -21.65 22.39
N ARG A 224 -16.93 -21.75 22.59
CA ARG A 224 -17.92 -21.04 21.76
C ARG A 224 -17.94 -19.55 22.09
N ILE A 225 -17.86 -18.71 21.06
CA ILE A 225 -18.08 -17.26 21.19
C ILE A 225 -19.59 -17.02 21.28
N ARG A 226 -20.03 -16.41 22.38
CA ARG A 226 -21.46 -16.19 22.67
C ARG A 226 -21.95 -14.80 22.29
N ARG A 227 -21.04 -13.83 22.18
CA ARG A 227 -21.34 -12.44 21.82
C ARG A 227 -20.33 -11.97 20.78
N MET A 228 -20.83 -11.24 19.79
CA MET A 228 -20.03 -10.56 18.75
C MET A 228 -20.27 -9.04 18.89
N PRO A 229 -19.29 -8.17 18.55
CA PRO A 229 -17.96 -8.51 18.05
C PRO A 229 -17.08 -9.14 19.13
N HIS A 230 -16.12 -9.96 18.72
CA HIS A 230 -15.08 -10.53 19.58
C HIS A 230 -13.72 -10.20 18.98
N THR A 231 -12.82 -9.65 19.78
CA THR A 231 -11.51 -9.20 19.31
C THR A 231 -10.43 -9.83 20.15
N GLU A 232 -9.43 -10.40 19.49
CA GLU A 232 -8.13 -10.76 20.06
C GLU A 232 -7.13 -9.67 19.66
N PRO A 233 -6.76 -8.76 20.59
CA PRO A 233 -5.95 -7.59 20.27
C PRO A 233 -4.67 -7.93 19.51
N GLY A 234 -4.41 -7.18 18.44
CA GLY A 234 -3.23 -7.37 17.57
C GLY A 234 -3.26 -8.64 16.71
N LYS A 235 -4.29 -9.50 16.82
CA LYS A 235 -4.37 -10.78 16.10
C LYS A 235 -5.52 -10.81 15.11
N PHE A 236 -6.76 -10.77 15.62
CA PHE A 236 -7.95 -10.83 14.77
C PHE A 236 -9.19 -10.25 15.45
N SER A 237 -10.19 -9.90 14.64
CA SER A 237 -11.55 -9.61 15.09
C SER A 237 -12.56 -10.50 14.39
N LEU A 238 -13.62 -10.83 15.11
CA LEU A 238 -14.77 -11.60 14.65
C LEU A 238 -16.01 -10.72 14.76
N THR A 239 -16.76 -10.65 13.67
CA THR A 239 -18.02 -9.90 13.58
C THR A 239 -19.09 -10.76 12.95
N SER A 240 -20.35 -10.46 13.24
CA SER A 240 -21.52 -11.10 12.62
C SER A 240 -22.44 -10.00 12.12
N ALA A 241 -22.59 -9.85 10.82
CA ALA A 241 -23.41 -8.81 10.21
C ALA A 241 -23.98 -9.28 8.86
N GLY A 242 -25.26 -9.03 8.62
CA GLY A 242 -25.93 -9.38 7.35
C GLY A 242 -25.94 -10.89 7.06
N GLY A 243 -26.02 -11.74 8.09
CA GLY A 243 -25.96 -13.20 7.94
C GLY A 243 -24.55 -13.78 7.75
N LEU A 244 -23.51 -12.95 7.63
CA LEU A 244 -22.14 -13.40 7.48
C LEU A 244 -21.35 -13.26 8.79
N VAL A 245 -20.64 -14.34 9.15
CA VAL A 245 -19.55 -14.29 10.12
C VAL A 245 -18.29 -13.85 9.38
N LYS A 246 -17.62 -12.82 9.87
CA LYS A 246 -16.37 -12.30 9.29
C LYS A 246 -15.25 -12.31 10.30
N LEU A 247 -14.14 -12.97 9.96
CA LEU A 247 -12.84 -12.83 10.60
C LEU A 247 -12.01 -11.82 9.84
N ARG A 248 -11.38 -10.89 10.55
CA ARG A 248 -10.45 -9.90 9.97
C ARG A 248 -9.16 -9.85 10.76
N THR A 249 -8.05 -9.69 10.06
CA THR A 249 -6.71 -9.52 10.63
C THR A 249 -6.14 -8.16 10.21
N THR A 250 -5.14 -7.68 10.95
CA THR A 250 -4.42 -6.44 10.62
C THR A 250 -3.51 -6.60 9.40
N PHE A 251 -3.03 -7.81 9.13
CA PHE A 251 -2.14 -8.10 8.01
C PHE A 251 -2.83 -8.24 6.65
N GLY A 252 -4.16 -8.09 6.60
CA GLY A 252 -4.93 -8.05 5.35
C GLY A 252 -5.61 -9.35 4.95
N LEU A 253 -5.73 -10.33 5.85
CA LEU A 253 -6.60 -11.50 5.66
C LEU A 253 -8.01 -11.23 6.20
N GLN A 254 -9.03 -11.53 5.39
CA GLN A 254 -10.43 -11.61 5.80
C GLN A 254 -11.03 -12.96 5.38
N VAL A 255 -11.83 -13.57 6.26
CA VAL A 255 -12.58 -14.79 5.98
C VAL A 255 -14.05 -14.55 6.28
N SER A 256 -14.93 -14.77 5.30
CA SER A 256 -16.39 -14.66 5.43
C SER A 256 -17.03 -16.03 5.32
N TRP A 257 -18.04 -16.29 6.15
CA TRP A 257 -18.81 -17.54 6.19
C TRP A 257 -20.29 -17.25 6.40
N ASP A 258 -21.17 -17.80 5.57
CA ASP A 258 -22.62 -17.59 5.64
C ASP A 258 -23.35 -18.47 6.66
N GLY A 259 -22.67 -19.46 7.23
CA GLY A 259 -23.31 -20.42 8.13
C GLY A 259 -23.93 -21.62 7.42
N ASP A 260 -23.79 -21.77 6.12
CA ASP A 260 -24.37 -22.86 5.35
C ASP A 260 -23.35 -23.52 4.40
N SER A 261 -23.01 -22.86 3.30
CA SER A 261 -22.15 -23.43 2.25
C SER A 261 -21.24 -22.42 1.53
N PHE A 262 -21.50 -21.12 1.67
CA PHE A 262 -20.73 -20.06 1.04
C PHE A 262 -19.59 -19.55 1.94
N ALA A 263 -18.38 -19.55 1.38
CA ALA A 263 -17.20 -18.99 2.03
C ALA A 263 -16.45 -18.05 1.07
N GLU A 264 -15.88 -16.99 1.63
CA GLU A 264 -14.92 -16.14 0.92
C GLU A 264 -13.66 -15.96 1.74
N VAL A 265 -12.53 -15.98 1.06
CA VAL A 265 -11.23 -15.57 1.58
C VAL A 265 -10.82 -14.35 0.78
N THR A 266 -10.63 -13.21 1.45
CA THR A 266 -10.10 -11.99 0.84
C THR A 266 -8.70 -11.75 1.36
N VAL A 267 -7.77 -11.46 0.45
CA VAL A 267 -6.38 -11.12 0.78
C VAL A 267 -6.01 -9.80 0.12
N THR A 268 -5.38 -8.91 0.88
CA THR A 268 -4.86 -7.67 0.32
C THR A 268 -3.61 -7.92 -0.54
N THR A 269 -3.23 -6.94 -1.34
CA THR A 269 -2.02 -6.95 -2.18
C THR A 269 -0.73 -7.23 -1.40
N ARG A 270 -0.71 -7.03 -0.07
CA ARG A 270 0.42 -7.40 0.82
C ARG A 270 0.73 -8.90 0.81
N LEU A 271 -0.29 -9.73 0.54
CA LEU A 271 -0.22 -11.19 0.46
C LEU A 271 -0.08 -11.72 -0.98
N LYS A 272 0.07 -10.82 -1.96
CA LYS A 272 0.35 -11.21 -3.35
C LYS A 272 1.62 -12.04 -3.41
N PHE A 273 1.58 -13.13 -4.17
CA PHE A 273 2.61 -14.16 -4.23
C PHE A 273 2.94 -14.83 -2.89
N LYS A 274 2.14 -14.74 -1.82
CA LYS A 274 2.49 -15.32 -0.50
C LYS A 274 1.54 -16.42 -0.02
N VAL A 275 0.57 -16.77 -0.87
CA VAL A 275 -0.49 -17.73 -0.57
C VAL A 275 -0.48 -18.88 -1.57
N CYS A 276 -1.03 -20.02 -1.16
CA CYS A 276 -1.22 -21.23 -1.96
C CYS A 276 -2.28 -22.10 -1.30
N GLY A 277 -2.80 -23.07 -2.06
CA GLY A 277 -3.89 -23.94 -1.66
C GLY A 277 -4.88 -24.07 -2.82
N LEU A 278 -6.08 -24.57 -2.51
CA LEU A 278 -7.20 -24.63 -3.46
C LEU A 278 -7.56 -23.25 -4.04
N CYS A 279 -7.26 -22.15 -3.33
CA CYS A 279 -7.49 -20.79 -3.80
C CYS A 279 -6.43 -20.25 -4.77
N GLY A 280 -5.45 -21.06 -5.19
CA GLY A 280 -4.40 -20.62 -6.11
C GLY A 280 -3.29 -19.81 -5.46
N SER A 281 -2.42 -19.22 -6.27
CA SER A 281 -1.15 -18.63 -5.81
C SER A 281 -1.15 -17.10 -5.65
N TYR A 282 -2.22 -16.45 -6.10
CA TYR A 282 -2.40 -14.99 -6.12
C TYR A 282 -1.19 -14.28 -6.75
N ASN A 283 -0.88 -14.63 -7.99
CA ASN A 283 0.23 -14.08 -8.76
C ASN A 283 -0.24 -13.32 -10.02
N GLY A 284 -1.56 -13.26 -10.26
CA GLY A 284 -2.18 -12.67 -11.44
C GLY A 284 -2.28 -13.62 -12.64
N VAL A 285 -1.92 -14.91 -12.50
CA VAL A 285 -1.84 -15.88 -13.60
C VAL A 285 -2.78 -17.06 -13.35
N LYS A 286 -4.05 -16.91 -13.73
CA LYS A 286 -5.07 -17.97 -13.56
C LYS A 286 -4.70 -19.35 -14.16
N ALA A 287 -3.78 -19.39 -15.13
CA ALA A 287 -3.37 -20.61 -15.80
C ALA A 287 -2.48 -21.53 -14.93
N ASP A 288 -1.88 -21.00 -13.86
CA ASP A 288 -1.01 -21.78 -12.97
C ASP A 288 -1.62 -22.12 -11.60
N ASP A 289 -2.91 -21.83 -11.43
CA ASP A 289 -3.62 -22.02 -10.16
C ASP A 289 -3.96 -23.48 -9.85
N LEU A 290 -3.87 -24.40 -10.82
CA LEU A 290 -4.01 -25.85 -10.61
C LEU A 290 -2.71 -26.48 -10.12
N ARG A 291 -2.11 -25.91 -9.07
CA ARG A 291 -0.83 -26.34 -8.51
C ARG A 291 -1.00 -27.05 -7.17
N GLY A 292 -0.30 -28.17 -7.00
CA GLY A 292 -0.25 -28.93 -5.75
C GLY A 292 0.68 -28.34 -4.69
N PRO A 293 0.69 -28.92 -3.48
CA PRO A 293 1.57 -28.50 -2.38
C PRO A 293 3.06 -28.72 -2.66
N ASP A 294 3.40 -29.63 -3.57
CA ASP A 294 4.77 -29.95 -4.03
C ASP A 294 5.18 -29.13 -5.26
N GLY A 295 4.33 -28.22 -5.73
CA GLY A 295 4.57 -27.42 -6.92
C GLY A 295 4.15 -28.10 -8.24
N THR A 296 3.66 -29.34 -8.21
CA THR A 296 3.21 -30.07 -9.41
C THR A 296 1.97 -29.41 -10.02
N MET A 297 1.97 -29.24 -11.34
CA MET A 297 0.81 -28.76 -12.09
C MET A 297 -0.12 -29.91 -12.47
N TYR A 298 -1.42 -29.72 -12.32
CA TYR A 298 -2.45 -30.71 -12.63
C TYR A 298 -3.32 -30.27 -13.80
N ALA A 299 -3.89 -31.24 -14.51
CA ALA A 299 -4.76 -30.97 -15.64
C ALA A 299 -6.17 -30.55 -15.18
N THR A 300 -6.62 -31.04 -14.03
CA THR A 300 -7.98 -30.80 -13.53
C THR A 300 -8.00 -30.36 -12.07
N GLY A 301 -9.05 -29.59 -11.72
CA GLY A 301 -9.31 -29.21 -10.32
C GLY A 301 -9.60 -30.41 -9.40
N GLN A 302 -10.04 -31.54 -9.95
CA GLN A 302 -10.28 -32.77 -9.18
C GLN A 302 -8.96 -33.40 -8.72
N GLU A 303 -8.00 -33.58 -9.63
CA GLU A 303 -6.68 -34.13 -9.32
C GLU A 303 -5.92 -33.23 -8.35
N MET A 304 -5.88 -31.92 -8.64
CA MET A 304 -5.27 -30.92 -7.77
C MET A 304 -5.93 -30.89 -6.38
N GLY A 305 -7.27 -30.95 -6.34
CA GLY A 305 -8.02 -30.92 -5.10
C GLY A 305 -7.66 -32.08 -4.15
N HIS A 306 -7.40 -33.27 -4.70
CA HIS A 306 -6.95 -34.42 -3.93
C HIS A 306 -5.55 -34.25 -3.35
N ALA A 307 -4.65 -33.53 -4.03
CA ALA A 307 -3.29 -33.25 -3.56
C ALA A 307 -3.27 -32.36 -2.31
N TRP A 308 -4.23 -31.43 -2.18
CA TRP A 308 -4.37 -30.53 -1.02
C TRP A 308 -5.09 -31.14 0.20
N ARG A 309 -5.28 -32.46 0.22
CA ARG A 309 -5.95 -33.16 1.32
C ARG A 309 -5.13 -33.08 2.62
N VAL A 310 -5.83 -32.87 3.73
CA VAL A 310 -5.25 -32.89 5.07
C VAL A 310 -5.47 -34.25 5.73
N GLY A 311 -4.39 -34.96 6.00
CA GLY A 311 -4.40 -36.28 6.64
C GLY A 311 -4.66 -37.43 5.67
N GLY A 312 -4.76 -38.65 6.22
CA GLY A 312 -4.96 -39.87 5.42
C GLY A 312 -6.38 -40.01 4.87
N THR A 313 -6.53 -40.86 3.86
CA THR A 313 -7.82 -41.20 3.20
C THR A 313 -8.87 -41.73 4.17
N ARG A 314 -8.45 -42.40 5.25
CA ARG A 314 -9.34 -42.92 6.31
C ARG A 314 -10.12 -41.83 7.08
N ALA A 315 -9.68 -40.58 7.03
CA ALA A 315 -10.38 -39.45 7.66
C ALA A 315 -11.47 -38.82 6.76
N CYS A 316 -11.57 -39.28 5.50
CA CYS A 316 -12.56 -38.86 4.54
C CYS A 316 -13.87 -39.62 4.75
N GLN A 317 -15.00 -38.97 4.47
CA GLN A 317 -16.27 -39.69 4.40
C GLN A 317 -16.31 -40.55 3.13
N SER A 318 -16.63 -41.83 3.28
CA SER A 318 -16.87 -42.73 2.15
C SER A 318 -18.08 -42.25 1.35
N ARG A 319 -17.90 -42.03 0.04
CA ARG A 319 -19.04 -41.90 -0.88
C ARG A 319 -19.72 -43.26 -1.01
N PRO A 320 -21.06 -43.35 -0.94
CA PRO A 320 -21.76 -44.58 -1.32
C PRO A 320 -21.32 -44.98 -2.74
N GLN A 321 -20.94 -46.24 -2.96
CA GLN A 321 -20.53 -46.75 -4.29
C GLN A 321 -21.64 -46.63 -5.36
N ARG A 322 -22.89 -46.41 -4.95
CA ARG A 322 -23.99 -46.14 -5.86
C ARG A 322 -24.08 -44.65 -6.17
N MET A 323 -23.73 -44.33 -7.42
CA MET A 323 -23.89 -43.04 -8.10
C MET A 323 -22.77 -42.04 -7.77
N ALA A 324 -21.68 -42.10 -8.54
CA ALA A 324 -21.13 -40.85 -9.05
C ALA A 324 -22.32 -40.13 -9.71
N SER A 325 -22.80 -39.04 -9.11
CA SER A 325 -23.95 -38.34 -9.67
C SER A 325 -23.54 -37.74 -11.01
N GLU A 326 -23.95 -38.40 -12.09
CA GLU A 326 -24.02 -37.75 -13.39
C GLU A 326 -24.80 -36.43 -13.23
N PRO A 327 -24.43 -35.37 -13.98
CA PRO A 327 -25.16 -34.12 -13.93
C PRO A 327 -26.65 -34.37 -14.16
N LEU A 328 -27.50 -33.98 -13.20
CA LEU A 328 -28.95 -34.24 -13.26
C LEU A 328 -29.57 -33.72 -14.57
N CYS A 329 -29.05 -32.61 -15.10
CA CYS A 329 -29.53 -31.98 -16.33
C CYS A 329 -29.05 -32.65 -17.63
N GLU A 330 -28.07 -33.56 -17.57
CA GLU A 330 -27.52 -34.23 -18.76
C GLU A 330 -28.50 -35.28 -19.30
N HIS A 331 -29.18 -35.98 -18.39
CA HIS A 331 -30.12 -37.05 -18.74
C HIS A 331 -31.59 -36.75 -18.41
N ASP A 332 -31.90 -35.65 -17.70
CA ASP A 332 -33.28 -35.21 -17.43
C ASP A 332 -33.58 -33.84 -18.10
N ALA A 333 -34.29 -33.89 -19.23
CA ALA A 333 -34.70 -32.71 -19.98
C ALA A 333 -35.67 -31.80 -19.18
N GLN A 334 -36.51 -32.36 -18.31
CA GLN A 334 -37.41 -31.56 -17.48
C GLN A 334 -36.63 -30.85 -16.37
N ALA A 335 -35.66 -31.53 -15.74
CA ALA A 335 -34.75 -30.89 -14.79
C ALA A 335 -33.99 -29.73 -15.45
N ARG A 336 -33.47 -29.95 -16.67
CA ARG A 336 -32.79 -28.91 -17.44
C ARG A 336 -33.69 -27.71 -17.74
N LEU A 337 -34.92 -27.94 -18.18
CA LEU A 337 -35.90 -26.86 -18.43
C LEU A 337 -36.25 -26.08 -17.17
N ARG A 338 -36.46 -26.78 -16.04
CA ARG A 338 -36.72 -26.14 -14.73
C ARG A 338 -35.53 -25.30 -14.29
N ALA A 339 -34.31 -25.84 -14.37
CA ALA A 339 -33.08 -25.13 -14.04
C ALA A 339 -32.92 -23.87 -14.89
N HIS A 340 -33.04 -23.98 -16.22
CA HIS A 340 -32.93 -22.84 -17.12
C HIS A 340 -33.98 -21.76 -16.83
N ARG A 341 -35.23 -22.16 -16.51
CA ARG A 341 -36.29 -21.21 -16.15
C ARG A 341 -35.95 -20.40 -14.90
N VAL A 342 -35.31 -21.01 -13.90
CA VAL A 342 -34.96 -20.33 -12.64
C VAL A 342 -33.67 -19.52 -12.80
N CYS A 343 -32.62 -20.12 -13.37
CA CYS A 343 -31.29 -19.50 -13.46
C CYS A 343 -31.18 -18.43 -14.58
N SER A 344 -32.10 -18.42 -15.56
CA SER A 344 -32.09 -17.40 -16.63
C SER A 344 -32.28 -15.96 -16.12
N VAL A 345 -32.66 -15.77 -14.85
CA VAL A 345 -32.72 -14.46 -14.19
C VAL A 345 -31.39 -13.70 -14.29
N PHE A 346 -30.24 -14.39 -14.27
CA PHE A 346 -28.91 -13.78 -14.39
C PHE A 346 -28.68 -13.13 -15.76
N TYR A 347 -29.39 -13.56 -16.80
CA TYR A 347 -29.38 -12.93 -18.12
C TYR A 347 -30.48 -11.87 -18.31
N GLY A 348 -31.37 -11.72 -17.32
CA GLY A 348 -32.46 -10.76 -17.33
C GLY A 348 -32.01 -9.30 -17.21
N ARG A 349 -32.97 -8.38 -17.38
CA ARG A 349 -32.72 -6.92 -17.30
C ARG A 349 -32.16 -6.49 -15.94
N ALA A 350 -32.59 -7.13 -14.86
CA ALA A 350 -32.13 -6.83 -13.51
C ALA A 350 -30.60 -6.93 -13.34
N PHE A 351 -29.96 -7.84 -14.07
CA PHE A 351 -28.51 -8.07 -14.02
C PHE A 351 -27.75 -7.45 -15.21
N SER A 352 -28.43 -6.74 -16.13
CA SER A 352 -27.82 -6.19 -17.35
C SER A 352 -26.59 -5.31 -17.09
N LYS A 353 -26.64 -4.45 -16.07
CA LYS A 353 -25.49 -3.62 -15.65
C LYS A 353 -24.39 -4.41 -14.95
N CYS A 354 -24.71 -5.50 -14.26
CA CYS A 354 -23.72 -6.31 -13.55
C CYS A 354 -22.92 -7.17 -14.52
N ARG A 355 -23.56 -7.68 -15.58
CA ARG A 355 -22.95 -8.52 -16.62
C ARG A 355 -21.82 -7.84 -17.39
N THR A 356 -21.70 -6.51 -17.35
CA THR A 356 -20.56 -5.80 -17.94
C THR A 356 -19.30 -5.85 -17.07
N PHE A 357 -19.42 -6.26 -15.81
CA PHE A 357 -18.32 -6.32 -14.84
C PHE A 357 -18.07 -7.72 -14.28
N VAL A 358 -19.09 -8.58 -14.27
CA VAL A 358 -19.04 -9.93 -13.69
C VAL A 358 -19.49 -10.95 -14.74
N GLU A 359 -18.64 -11.95 -14.99
CA GLU A 359 -18.99 -13.14 -15.76
C GLU A 359 -20.04 -13.95 -14.98
N VAL A 360 -21.25 -14.07 -15.54
CA VAL A 360 -22.38 -14.73 -14.88
C VAL A 360 -22.45 -16.23 -15.16
N ASP A 361 -21.81 -16.71 -16.21
CA ASP A 361 -21.87 -18.10 -16.65
C ASP A 361 -21.31 -19.08 -15.60
N VAL A 362 -20.43 -18.59 -14.71
CA VAL A 362 -19.92 -19.40 -13.59
C VAL A 362 -20.94 -19.60 -12.46
N TYR A 363 -22.08 -18.91 -12.48
CA TYR A 363 -23.14 -18.98 -11.47
C TYR A 363 -24.47 -19.57 -12.01
N VAL A 364 -24.53 -19.90 -13.29
CA VAL A 364 -25.72 -20.44 -13.99
C VAL A 364 -25.45 -21.89 -14.35
#